data_AF-A0A5C8EPG7-F1
#
_entry.id   AF-A0A5C8EPG7-F1
#
_cell.length_a   1.000
_cell.length_b   1.000
_cell.length_c   1.000
_cell.angle_alpha   90.00
_cell.angle_beta   90.00
_cell.angle_gamma   90.00
#
_symmetry.space_group_name_H-M   'P 1'
#
loop_
_entity.id
_entity.type
_entity.pdbx_description
1 polymer ?
#
loop_
_entity_poly.entity_id
_entity_poly.type
_entity_poly.pdbx_seq_one_letter_code
_entity_poly.pdbx_strand_id
1 'polypeptide(L)'
;MKNISPYLNKEVSSWLDITKKLINEHPLKSDIVDICLKSWKSIVNTTINSYINLQMKNMNISPQSVGNLLHDVIPEYINLNTEDFRKGNPNEKDVVCKYNDLYSFEIKTSSQNSIFGNRSYALSENGKNKSGYYLAINFDKLIENNPSIKHIRFGWIDYSDWIAQKSQTGQQAKLDKNAENYKLITLYSYDKTKL
;
A
#
# COMPACT_ATOMS: atom_id res chain seq x y z
N MET A 1 -23.38 0.79 -1.59
CA MET A 1 -23.55 0.50 -3.03
C MET A 1 -22.38 -0.37 -3.45
N LYS A 2 -22.55 -1.36 -4.35
CA LYS A 2 -21.40 -2.07 -4.92
C LYS A 2 -20.61 -1.06 -5.75
N ASN A 3 -19.36 -0.75 -5.38
CA ASN A 3 -18.48 0.02 -6.24
C ASN A 3 -18.25 -0.79 -7.52
N ILE A 4 -18.84 -0.32 -8.62
CA ILE A 4 -18.65 -0.88 -9.95
C ILE A 4 -17.20 -0.57 -10.36
N SER A 5 -16.50 -1.56 -10.90
CA SER A 5 -15.12 -1.38 -11.39
C SER A 5 -15.08 -0.21 -12.39
N PRO A 6 -14.17 0.76 -12.23
CA PRO A 6 -13.98 1.84 -13.19
C PRO A 6 -13.41 1.35 -14.53
N TYR A 7 -12.92 0.10 -14.57
CA TYR A 7 -12.36 -0.56 -15.75
C TYR A 7 -13.35 -1.51 -16.44
N LEU A 8 -14.59 -1.61 -15.93
CA LEU A 8 -15.60 -2.50 -16.52
C LEU A 8 -15.83 -2.14 -17.99
N ASN A 9 -15.69 -3.14 -18.87
CA ASN A 9 -15.80 -3.01 -20.34
C ASN A 9 -14.83 -1.98 -20.94
N LYS A 10 -13.66 -1.78 -20.32
CA LYS A 10 -12.59 -0.92 -20.81
C LYS A 10 -11.42 -1.75 -21.30
N GLU A 11 -10.92 -1.40 -22.49
CA GLU A 11 -9.70 -1.99 -23.05
C GLU A 11 -8.49 -1.70 -22.16
N VAL A 12 -7.54 -2.64 -22.07
CA VAL A 12 -6.33 -2.53 -21.24
C VAL A 12 -5.54 -1.25 -21.53
N SER A 13 -5.50 -0.85 -22.81
CA SER A 13 -4.82 0.38 -23.26
C SER A 13 -5.36 1.65 -22.60
N SER A 14 -6.61 1.66 -22.14
CA SER A 14 -7.24 2.80 -21.48
C SER A 14 -7.04 2.82 -19.96
N TRP A 15 -6.60 1.72 -19.35
CA TRP A 15 -6.55 1.58 -17.89
C TRP A 15 -5.59 2.57 -17.23
N LEU A 16 -4.47 2.87 -17.87
CA LEU A 16 -3.51 3.83 -17.34
C LEU A 16 -4.13 5.22 -17.15
N ASP A 17 -4.88 5.70 -18.14
CA ASP A 17 -5.47 7.04 -18.11
C ASP A 17 -6.66 7.11 -17.14
N ILE A 18 -7.45 6.03 -17.06
CA ILE A 18 -8.48 5.88 -16.02
C ILE A 18 -7.84 5.97 -14.62
N THR A 19 -6.74 5.24 -14.40
CA THR A 19 -6.04 5.22 -13.10
C THR A 19 -5.47 6.59 -12.75
N LYS A 20 -4.86 7.30 -13.70
CA LYS A 20 -4.40 8.68 -13.49
C LYS A 20 -5.54 9.60 -13.06
N LYS A 21 -6.71 9.48 -13.70
CA LYS A 21 -7.90 10.27 -13.34
C LYS A 21 -8.36 9.95 -11.91
N LEU A 22 -8.47 8.67 -11.55
CA LEU A 22 -8.85 8.24 -10.20
C LEU A 22 -7.89 8.79 -9.14
N ILE A 23 -6.57 8.69 -9.37
CA ILE A 23 -5.58 9.27 -8.47
C ILE A 23 -5.74 10.78 -8.37
N ASN A 24 -5.97 11.48 -9.48
CA ASN A 24 -6.21 12.93 -9.50
C ASN A 24 -7.45 13.36 -8.72
N GLU A 25 -8.47 12.50 -8.63
CA GLU A 25 -9.69 12.75 -7.87
C GLU A 25 -9.56 12.37 -6.38
N HIS A 26 -8.50 11.65 -5.99
CA HIS A 26 -8.35 11.20 -4.62
C HIS A 26 -7.94 12.37 -3.68
N PRO A 27 -8.65 12.60 -2.56
CA PRO A 27 -8.40 13.74 -1.68
C PRO A 27 -6.98 13.81 -1.12
N LEU A 28 -6.37 12.66 -0.80
CA LEU A 28 -5.00 12.60 -0.28
C LEU A 28 -3.90 12.60 -1.35
N LYS A 29 -4.20 12.82 -2.64
CA LYS A 29 -3.20 12.67 -3.71
C LYS A 29 -1.91 13.45 -3.46
N SER A 30 -2.01 14.71 -3.02
CA SER A 30 -0.85 15.57 -2.79
C SER A 30 0.01 15.10 -1.62
N ASP A 31 -0.60 14.42 -0.65
CA ASP A 31 0.01 14.19 0.66
C ASP A 31 0.51 12.74 0.84
N ILE A 32 -0.01 11.80 0.04
CA ILE A 32 0.31 10.36 0.14
C ILE A 32 1.82 10.09 0.19
N VAL A 33 2.60 10.73 -0.69
CA VAL A 33 4.05 10.51 -0.75
C VAL A 33 4.73 11.02 0.51
N ASP A 34 4.41 12.24 0.94
CA ASP A 34 5.00 12.85 2.12
C ASP A 34 4.65 12.08 3.40
N ILE A 35 3.39 11.66 3.56
CA ILE A 35 2.91 10.83 4.67
C ILE A 35 3.71 9.53 4.76
N CYS A 36 3.91 8.84 3.65
CA CYS A 36 4.67 7.59 3.61
C CYS A 36 6.14 7.81 4.01
N LEU A 37 6.77 8.85 3.46
CA LEU A 37 8.18 9.17 3.76
C LEU A 37 8.39 9.61 5.21
N LYS A 38 7.47 10.41 5.77
CA LYS A 38 7.49 10.80 7.19
C LYS A 38 7.27 9.59 8.11
N SER A 39 6.34 8.71 7.77
CA SER A 39 6.09 7.47 8.50
C SER A 39 7.30 6.53 8.48
N TRP A 40 7.96 6.39 7.32
CA TRP A 40 9.21 5.63 7.23
C TRP A 40 10.29 6.24 8.11
N LYS A 41 10.50 7.57 7.99
CA LYS A 41 11.52 8.29 8.75
C LYS A 41 11.31 8.18 10.25
N SER A 42 10.06 8.21 10.73
CA SER A 42 9.77 8.05 12.16
C SER A 42 10.11 6.64 12.63
N ILE A 43 9.71 5.60 11.88
CA ILE A 43 10.02 4.20 12.21
C ILE A 43 11.54 3.97 12.28
N VAL A 44 12.29 4.29 11.22
CA VAL A 44 13.71 3.93 11.14
C VAL A 44 14.59 4.69 12.14
N ASN A 45 14.21 5.91 12.50
CA ASN A 45 14.93 6.73 13.46
C ASN A 45 14.40 6.61 14.90
N THR A 46 13.43 5.73 15.14
CA THR A 46 12.93 5.49 16.49
C THR A 46 14.04 4.91 17.36
N THR A 47 14.27 5.53 18.52
CA THR A 47 15.15 4.99 19.56
C THR A 47 14.37 3.94 20.35
N ILE A 48 14.83 2.70 20.29
CA ILE A 48 14.25 1.56 21.00
C ILE A 48 14.81 1.46 22.41
N ASN A 49 16.10 1.77 22.57
CA ASN A 49 16.75 1.83 23.88
C ASN A 49 17.73 3.00 23.92
N SER A 50 17.47 3.98 24.79
CA SER A 50 18.30 5.17 24.94
C SER A 50 19.61 4.91 25.70
N TYR A 51 19.65 3.93 26.60
CA TYR A 51 20.84 3.61 27.40
C TYR A 51 22.01 3.11 26.53
N ILE A 52 21.71 2.30 25.51
CA ILE A 52 22.71 1.80 24.54
C ILE A 52 22.64 2.49 23.18
N ASN A 53 21.87 3.57 23.06
CA ASN A 53 21.62 4.29 21.80
C ASN A 53 21.20 3.35 20.64
N LEU A 54 20.34 2.38 20.92
CA LEU A 54 19.83 1.43 19.94
C LEU A 54 18.64 2.03 19.19
N GLN A 55 18.84 2.28 17.90
CA GLN A 55 17.79 2.73 16.97
C GLN A 55 17.22 1.56 16.17
N MET A 56 15.97 1.70 15.71
CA MET A 56 15.26 0.70 14.91
C MET A 56 16.07 0.24 13.69
N LYS A 57 16.68 1.19 12.95
CA LYS A 57 17.51 0.88 11.78
C LYS A 57 18.77 0.05 12.07
N ASN A 58 19.20 -0.03 13.33
CA ASN A 58 20.38 -0.80 13.75
C ASN A 58 20.02 -2.22 14.18
N MET A 59 18.73 -2.59 14.17
CA MET A 59 18.25 -3.90 14.60
C MET A 59 18.09 -4.86 13.41
N ASN A 60 18.35 -6.15 13.66
CA ASN A 60 18.07 -7.20 12.68
C ASN A 60 16.58 -7.60 12.71
N ILE A 61 15.73 -6.73 12.18
CA ILE A 61 14.27 -6.92 12.15
C ILE A 61 13.83 -7.49 10.81
N SER A 62 12.92 -8.47 10.85
CA SER A 62 12.41 -9.10 9.63
C SER A 62 11.62 -8.10 8.78
N PRO A 63 11.69 -8.22 7.43
CA PRO A 63 10.90 -7.36 6.54
C PRO A 63 9.39 -7.40 6.83
N GLN A 64 8.87 -8.54 7.25
CA GLN A 64 7.46 -8.66 7.64
C GLN A 64 7.12 -7.77 8.83
N SER A 65 7.98 -7.71 9.84
CA SER A 65 7.75 -6.86 11.02
C SER A 65 7.80 -5.38 10.65
N VAL A 66 8.73 -4.97 9.77
CA VAL A 66 8.79 -3.60 9.24
C VAL A 66 7.53 -3.27 8.43
N GLY A 67 7.07 -4.22 7.60
CA GLY A 67 5.83 -4.09 6.84
C GLY A 67 4.60 -3.91 7.73
N ASN A 68 4.52 -4.64 8.85
CA ASN A 68 3.46 -4.49 9.85
C ASN A 68 3.51 -3.12 10.53
N LEU A 69 4.70 -2.64 10.90
CA LEU A 69 4.88 -1.30 11.45
C LEU A 69 4.39 -0.22 10.48
N LEU A 70 4.71 -0.32 9.19
CA LEU A 70 4.20 0.61 8.18
C LEU A 70 2.66 0.55 8.05
N HIS A 71 2.09 -0.66 8.11
CA HIS A 71 0.64 -0.86 8.11
C HIS A 71 -0.05 -0.22 9.32
N ASP A 72 0.61 -0.13 10.46
CA ASP A 72 0.06 0.50 11.66
C ASP A 72 0.30 2.01 11.70
N VAL A 73 1.51 2.45 11.39
CA VAL A 73 1.95 3.85 11.54
C VAL A 73 1.32 4.74 10.47
N ILE A 74 1.19 4.30 9.22
CA ILE A 74 0.66 5.17 8.15
C ILE A 74 -0.80 5.55 8.38
N PRO A 75 -1.73 4.61 8.65
CA PRO A 75 -3.12 4.97 8.97
C PRO A 75 -3.23 5.85 10.21
N GLU A 76 -2.38 5.62 11.22
CA GLU A 76 -2.39 6.45 12.44
C GLU A 76 -1.86 7.85 12.17
N TYR A 77 -0.81 7.98 11.35
CA TYR A 77 -0.29 9.27 10.91
C TYR A 77 -1.37 10.05 10.15
N ILE A 78 -2.10 9.40 9.25
CA ILE A 78 -3.24 10.01 8.54
C ILE A 78 -4.33 10.43 9.52
N ASN A 79 -4.72 9.55 10.45
CA ASN A 79 -5.74 9.82 11.46
C ASN A 79 -5.44 11.08 12.30
N LEU A 80 -4.16 11.30 12.63
CA LEU A 80 -3.71 12.43 13.44
C LEU A 80 -3.51 13.73 12.64
N ASN A 81 -3.32 13.64 11.32
CA ASN A 81 -2.94 14.79 10.49
C ASN A 81 -3.97 15.14 9.40
N THR A 82 -5.08 14.39 9.29
CA THR A 82 -6.14 14.66 8.32
C THR A 82 -7.52 14.46 8.93
N GLU A 83 -8.31 15.53 9.00
CA GLU A 83 -9.63 15.50 9.64
C GLU A 83 -10.61 14.52 8.97
N ASP A 84 -10.53 14.37 7.65
CA ASP A 84 -11.46 13.56 6.86
C ASP A 84 -11.14 12.07 6.80
N PHE A 85 -9.99 11.65 7.31
CA PHE A 85 -9.55 10.26 7.25
C PHE A 85 -9.25 9.70 8.63
N ARG A 86 -9.33 8.39 8.77
CA ARG A 86 -8.97 7.68 10.00
C ARG A 86 -8.43 6.28 9.71
N LYS A 87 -7.82 5.68 10.72
CA LYS A 87 -7.52 4.24 10.72
C LYS A 87 -8.83 3.43 10.69
N GLY A 88 -8.85 2.40 9.84
CA GLY A 88 -9.94 1.44 9.79
C GLY A 88 -9.87 0.40 10.91
N ASN A 89 -11.02 -0.20 11.22
CA ASN A 89 -11.09 -1.37 12.10
C ASN A 89 -10.91 -2.68 11.29
N PRO A 90 -10.83 -3.87 11.94
CA PRO A 90 -10.59 -5.15 11.25
C PRO A 90 -11.58 -5.52 10.14
N ASN A 91 -12.76 -4.88 10.11
CA ASN A 91 -13.79 -5.12 9.12
C ASN A 91 -13.82 -4.11 7.98
N GLU A 92 -13.04 -3.04 8.08
CA GLU A 92 -12.92 -1.93 7.13
C GLU A 92 -11.64 -2.07 6.28
N LYS A 93 -11.41 -1.11 5.38
CA LYS A 93 -10.09 -0.95 4.74
C LYS A 93 -9.12 -0.30 5.72
N ASP A 94 -7.81 -0.48 5.50
CA ASP A 94 -6.76 0.05 6.38
C ASP A 94 -6.92 1.56 6.69
N VAL A 95 -7.33 2.37 5.70
CA VAL A 95 -7.65 3.79 5.85
C VAL A 95 -9.07 4.07 5.36
N VAL A 96 -9.86 4.76 6.20
CA VAL A 96 -11.27 5.07 5.94
C VAL A 96 -11.46 6.57 5.74
N CYS A 97 -12.10 6.94 4.63
CA CYS A 97 -12.60 8.30 4.41
C CYS A 97 -13.94 8.47 5.12
N LYS A 98 -14.05 9.47 6.00
CA LYS A 98 -15.21 9.68 6.88
C LYS A 98 -16.45 10.17 6.12
N TYR A 99 -16.26 10.87 4.99
CA TYR A 99 -17.36 11.45 4.23
C TYR A 99 -17.72 10.67 2.95
N ASN A 100 -16.81 9.84 2.41
CA ASN A 100 -17.09 9.03 1.22
C ASN A 100 -16.21 7.78 1.15
N ASP A 101 -16.81 6.60 1.40
CA ASP A 101 -16.11 5.31 1.41
C ASP A 101 -15.43 4.93 0.08
N LEU A 102 -15.78 5.59 -1.02
CA LEU A 102 -15.09 5.45 -2.30
C LEU A 102 -13.59 5.74 -2.17
N TYR A 103 -13.22 6.71 -1.34
CA TYR A 103 -11.83 7.14 -1.11
C TYR A 103 -11.15 6.38 0.02
N SER A 104 -11.82 5.42 0.66
CA SER A 104 -11.17 4.50 1.58
C SER A 104 -10.22 3.56 0.81
N PHE A 105 -9.06 3.23 1.36
CA PHE A 105 -8.03 2.44 0.66
C PHE A 105 -7.32 1.42 1.55
N GLU A 106 -6.85 0.35 0.91
CA GLU A 106 -6.04 -0.70 1.54
C GLU A 106 -4.54 -0.36 1.37
N ILE A 107 -3.71 -0.76 2.33
CA ILE A 107 -2.25 -0.65 2.25
C ILE A 107 -1.67 -2.02 1.90
N LYS A 108 -0.56 -2.03 1.17
CA LYS A 108 0.29 -3.22 0.97
C LYS A 108 1.74 -2.83 1.03
N THR A 109 2.49 -3.54 1.87
CA THR A 109 3.92 -3.30 2.06
C THR A 109 4.72 -4.53 1.65
N SER A 110 5.91 -4.33 1.10
CA SER A 110 6.78 -5.44 0.67
C SER A 110 8.22 -5.00 0.56
N SER A 111 9.18 -5.81 1.03
CA SER A 111 10.60 -5.55 0.72
C SER A 111 10.99 -6.00 -0.70
N GLN A 112 10.12 -6.70 -1.41
CA GLN A 112 10.29 -7.05 -2.82
C GLN A 112 9.76 -5.92 -3.71
N ASN A 113 9.92 -6.02 -5.04
CA ASN A 113 9.43 -4.99 -5.96
C ASN A 113 7.94 -5.13 -6.27
N SER A 114 7.35 -6.31 -6.07
CA SER A 114 5.91 -6.55 -6.21
C SER A 114 5.19 -6.49 -4.86
N ILE A 115 3.87 -6.29 -4.91
CA ILE A 115 2.97 -6.44 -3.75
C ILE A 115 2.23 -7.78 -3.80
N PHE A 116 1.85 -8.26 -2.63
CA PHE A 116 1.14 -9.53 -2.47
C PHE A 116 -0.11 -9.33 -1.62
N GLY A 117 -1.20 -9.97 -2.03
CA GLY A 117 -2.44 -10.05 -1.28
C GLY A 117 -2.56 -11.39 -0.56
N ASN A 118 -3.56 -11.52 0.31
CA ASN A 118 -3.94 -12.82 0.84
C ASN A 118 -4.60 -13.64 -0.26
N ARG A 119 -4.42 -14.97 -0.23
CA ARG A 119 -5.10 -15.87 -1.18
C ARG A 119 -6.62 -15.70 -1.20
N SER A 120 -7.23 -15.37 -0.06
CA SER A 120 -8.66 -15.11 0.04
C SER A 120 -9.14 -13.98 -0.88
N TYR A 121 -8.24 -13.09 -1.33
CA TYR A 121 -8.58 -12.02 -2.27
C TYR A 121 -8.95 -12.55 -3.65
N ALA A 122 -8.32 -13.66 -4.07
CA ALA A 122 -8.55 -14.30 -5.35
C ALA A 122 -9.67 -15.35 -5.33
N LEU A 123 -10.25 -15.63 -4.15
CA LEU A 123 -11.28 -16.66 -3.99
C LEU A 123 -12.69 -16.10 -3.76
N SER A 124 -12.85 -14.80 -3.48
CA SER A 124 -14.11 -14.03 -3.38
C SER A 124 -15.43 -14.74 -2.99
N GLU A 125 -15.40 -15.80 -2.17
CA GLU A 125 -16.60 -16.54 -1.74
C GLU A 125 -17.34 -15.83 -0.58
N ASN A 126 -16.69 -14.89 0.11
CA ASN A 126 -17.19 -14.29 1.37
C ASN A 126 -17.77 -12.86 1.25
N GLY A 127 -18.24 -12.44 0.07
CA GLY A 127 -19.14 -11.28 -0.06
C GLY A 127 -18.59 -9.86 0.22
N LYS A 128 -17.34 -9.68 0.68
CA LYS A 128 -16.70 -8.35 0.77
C LYS A 128 -15.99 -8.03 -0.55
N ASN A 129 -16.52 -7.06 -1.30
CA ASN A 129 -15.86 -6.52 -2.48
C ASN A 129 -14.53 -5.86 -2.05
N LYS A 130 -13.39 -6.51 -2.33
CA LYS A 130 -12.05 -5.98 -2.05
C LYS A 130 -11.54 -5.03 -3.14
N SER A 131 -12.40 -4.62 -4.07
CA SER A 131 -12.06 -3.61 -5.07
C SER A 131 -12.03 -2.22 -4.46
N GLY A 132 -11.06 -1.41 -4.87
CA GLY A 132 -10.91 -0.04 -4.38
C GLY A 132 -9.50 0.49 -4.56
N TYR A 133 -9.21 1.61 -3.90
CA TYR A 133 -7.86 2.17 -3.87
C TYR A 133 -6.89 1.29 -3.05
N TYR A 134 -5.66 1.21 -3.54
CA TYR A 134 -4.54 0.52 -2.91
C TYR A 134 -3.31 1.44 -2.86
N LEU A 135 -2.69 1.52 -1.68
CA LEU A 135 -1.39 2.14 -1.45
C LEU A 135 -0.33 1.04 -1.29
N ALA A 136 0.58 0.98 -2.27
CA ALA A 136 1.63 -0.01 -2.33
C ALA A 136 2.99 0.61 -2.02
N ILE A 137 3.67 0.08 -1.00
CA ILE A 137 4.93 0.61 -0.49
C ILE A 137 5.99 -0.48 -0.55
N ASN A 138 7.03 -0.25 -1.34
CA ASN A 138 8.18 -1.13 -1.42
C ASN A 138 9.36 -0.49 -0.70
N PHE A 139 10.08 -1.26 0.12
CA PHE A 139 11.14 -0.72 0.99
C PHE A 139 12.37 -1.63 1.06
N ASP A 140 13.51 -1.09 1.48
CA ASP A 140 14.75 -1.83 1.69
C ASP A 140 14.72 -2.60 3.02
N LYS A 141 15.48 -3.69 3.12
CA LYS A 141 15.63 -4.38 4.40
C LYS A 141 16.42 -3.48 5.37
N LEU A 142 16.10 -3.48 6.66
CA LEU A 142 16.82 -2.64 7.64
C LEU A 142 18.30 -3.00 7.83
N ILE A 143 18.73 -4.18 7.38
CA ILE A 143 20.14 -4.59 7.37
C ILE A 143 20.97 -3.91 6.27
N GLU A 144 20.33 -3.17 5.35
CA GLU A 144 21.03 -2.41 4.31
C GLU A 144 21.55 -1.08 4.85
N ASN A 145 22.67 -0.59 4.32
CA ASN A 145 23.16 0.75 4.65
C ASN A 145 22.17 1.81 4.16
N ASN A 146 21.64 2.62 5.08
CA ASN A 146 20.64 3.66 4.84
C ASN A 146 19.36 3.13 4.17
N PRO A 147 18.56 2.31 4.88
CA PRO A 147 17.38 1.69 4.29
C PRO A 147 16.34 2.77 3.94
N SER A 148 15.71 2.60 2.78
CA SER A 148 14.78 3.59 2.20
C SER A 148 13.47 2.95 1.73
N ILE A 149 12.45 3.79 1.51
CA ILE A 149 11.33 3.40 0.64
C ILE A 149 11.86 3.40 -0.80
N LYS A 150 11.72 2.28 -1.51
CA LYS A 150 12.06 2.13 -2.93
C LYS A 150 10.99 2.74 -3.83
N HIS A 151 9.73 2.38 -3.59
CA HIS A 151 8.61 2.83 -4.43
C HIS A 151 7.37 3.11 -3.57
N ILE A 152 6.64 4.16 -3.93
CA ILE A 152 5.27 4.40 -3.47
C ILE A 152 4.39 4.39 -4.71
N ARG A 153 3.44 3.47 -4.74
CA ARG A 153 2.47 3.29 -5.82
C ARG A 153 1.06 3.46 -5.30
N PHE A 154 0.19 4.06 -6.08
CA PHE A 154 -1.21 4.27 -5.73
C PHE A 154 -2.10 4.01 -6.94
N GLY A 155 -3.33 3.57 -6.71
CA GLY A 155 -4.30 3.34 -7.79
C GLY A 155 -5.46 2.47 -7.34
N TRP A 156 -6.30 2.04 -8.29
CA TRP A 156 -7.49 1.23 -8.01
C TRP A 156 -7.31 -0.19 -8.53
N ILE A 157 -7.47 -1.18 -7.65
CA ILE A 157 -7.39 -2.60 -7.99
C ILE A 157 -8.78 -3.23 -7.81
N ASP A 158 -9.18 -4.06 -8.76
CA ASP A 158 -10.37 -4.89 -8.63
C ASP A 158 -10.04 -6.24 -7.99
N TYR A 159 -11.02 -6.84 -7.30
CA TYR A 159 -10.82 -8.15 -6.69
C TYR A 159 -10.37 -9.21 -7.73
N SER A 160 -10.85 -9.09 -8.97
CA SER A 160 -10.53 -9.99 -10.09
C SER A 160 -9.10 -9.84 -10.61
N ASP A 161 -8.40 -8.77 -10.25
CA ASP A 161 -7.00 -8.57 -10.62
C ASP A 161 -6.04 -9.44 -9.78
N TRP A 162 -6.52 -10.01 -8.67
CA TRP A 162 -5.74 -10.89 -7.80
C TRP A 162 -5.74 -12.33 -8.33
N ILE A 163 -4.56 -12.86 -8.57
CA ILE A 163 -4.33 -14.24 -9.02
C ILE A 163 -3.81 -15.06 -7.84
N ALA A 164 -4.60 -16.05 -7.40
CA ALA A 164 -4.18 -17.00 -6.38
C ALA A 164 -2.96 -17.80 -6.85
N GLN A 165 -2.04 -18.12 -5.93
CA GLN A 165 -1.00 -19.10 -6.22
C GLN A 165 -1.62 -20.48 -6.56
N LYS A 166 -1.06 -21.14 -7.57
CA LYS A 166 -1.52 -22.46 -8.04
C LYS A 166 -1.38 -23.57 -6.99
N SER A 167 -0.39 -23.48 -6.09
CA SER A 167 -0.20 -24.46 -5.02
C SER A 167 -1.32 -24.36 -3.98
N GLN A 168 -1.92 -25.46 -3.55
CA GLN A 168 -2.93 -25.50 -2.47
C GLN A 168 -2.40 -24.99 -1.13
N THR A 169 -1.08 -25.01 -0.89
CA THR A 169 -0.45 -24.49 0.34
C THR A 169 -0.06 -23.01 0.28
N GLY A 170 -0.12 -22.40 -0.91
CA GLY A 170 0.22 -20.99 -1.10
C GLY A 170 -0.80 -20.09 -0.41
N GLN A 171 -0.34 -19.24 0.51
CA GLN A 171 -1.19 -18.28 1.24
C GLN A 171 -1.32 -16.93 0.52
N GLN A 172 -0.63 -16.76 -0.61
CA GLN A 172 -0.48 -15.47 -1.29
C GLN A 172 -1.24 -15.41 -2.62
N ALA A 173 -1.69 -14.21 -2.95
CA ALA A 173 -2.14 -13.81 -4.28
C ALA A 173 -1.21 -12.73 -4.83
N LYS A 174 -0.93 -12.78 -6.14
CA LYS A 174 -0.20 -11.73 -6.85
C LYS A 174 -1.15 -10.97 -7.75
N LEU A 175 -0.78 -9.76 -8.17
CA LEU A 175 -1.55 -9.05 -9.18
C LEU A 175 -1.30 -9.64 -10.57
N ASP A 176 -2.33 -9.56 -11.41
CA ASP A 176 -2.18 -9.64 -12.86
C ASP A 176 -1.18 -8.58 -13.36
N LYS A 177 -0.44 -8.92 -14.41
CA LYS A 177 0.63 -8.06 -14.95
C LYS A 177 0.08 -6.75 -15.52
N ASN A 178 -1.08 -6.78 -16.18
CA ASN A 178 -1.69 -5.56 -16.70
C ASN A 178 -2.21 -4.69 -15.55
N ALA A 179 -2.81 -5.30 -14.52
CA ALA A 179 -3.21 -4.56 -13.33
C ALA A 179 -2.01 -3.92 -12.61
N GLU A 180 -0.91 -4.66 -12.39
CA GLU A 180 0.30 -4.11 -11.77
C GLU A 180 0.91 -2.95 -12.58
N ASN A 181 0.90 -3.05 -13.91
CA ASN A 181 1.52 -2.05 -14.79
C ASN A 181 0.66 -0.81 -15.04
N TYR A 182 -0.67 -0.96 -15.08
CA TYR A 182 -1.56 0.12 -15.54
C TYR A 182 -2.52 0.62 -14.46
N LYS A 183 -2.82 -0.19 -13.44
CA LYS A 183 -3.75 0.16 -12.35
C LYS A 183 -3.05 0.60 -11.05
N LEU A 184 -1.72 0.45 -10.95
CA LEU A 184 -0.90 0.96 -9.86
C LEU A 184 0.20 1.88 -10.40
N ILE A 185 0.04 3.19 -10.20
CA ILE A 185 0.97 4.19 -10.71
C ILE A 185 2.01 4.53 -9.65
N THR A 186 3.28 4.51 -10.03
CA THR A 186 4.38 4.99 -9.19
C THR A 186 4.29 6.50 -9.00
N LEU A 187 4.05 6.92 -7.76
CA LEU A 187 4.07 8.31 -7.33
C LEU A 187 5.46 8.75 -6.85
N TYR A 188 6.25 7.80 -6.36
CA TYR A 188 7.61 8.02 -5.90
C TYR A 188 8.47 6.81 -6.21
N SER A 189 9.69 7.07 -6.68
CA SER A 189 10.75 6.07 -6.78
C SER A 189 12.02 6.66 -6.20
N TYR A 190 12.65 5.93 -5.29
CA TYR A 190 13.98 6.29 -4.83
C TYR A 190 14.99 6.05 -5.95
N ASP A 191 15.82 7.05 -6.18
CA ASP A 191 16.89 7.01 -7.16
C ASP A 191 18.23 6.93 -6.43
N LYS A 192 18.79 5.72 -6.34
CA LYS A 192 20.09 5.46 -5.70
C LYS A 192 21.25 6.20 -6.40
N THR A 193 21.05 6.72 -7.62
CA THR A 193 22.12 7.37 -8.41
C THR A 193 22.31 8.86 -8.10
N LYS A 194 21.49 9.46 -7.22
CA LYS A 194 21.54 10.89 -6.87
C LYS A 194 22.24 11.18 -5.53
N LEU A 195 23.06 10.25 -5.04
CA LEU A 195 23.90 10.41 -3.83
C LEU A 195 25.37 10.61 -4.20
#